data_AF-A0A3M1E9H1-F1
#
_entry.id   AF-A0A3M1E9H1-F1
#
_cell.length_a   1.000
_cell.length_b   1.000
_cell.length_c   1.000
_cell.angle_alpha   90.00
_cell.angle_beta   90.00
_cell.angle_gamma   90.00
#
_symmetry.space_group_name_H-M   'P 1'
#
loop_
_entity.id
_entity.type
_entity.pdbx_description
1 polymer ?
#
loop_
_entity_poly.entity_id
_entity_poly.type
_entity_poly.pdbx_seq_one_letter_code
_entity_poly.pdbx_strand_id
1 'polypeptide(L)'
;MLKTFSQELRTDGLLAPDEVVVVGVSGGADSTALLHLLCDVNRSDDWRLTLHVAHLNHRLRGEESEADAAFVQAAADALSLPCTVEAVDVRSLADRSEGSLE
;
A
#
# COMPACT_ATOMS: atom_id res chain seq x y z
N MET A 1 17.27 -8.21 -8.95
CA MET A 1 16.15 -7.37 -8.48
C MET A 1 15.51 -7.97 -7.24
N LEU A 2 14.69 -9.04 -7.33
CA LEU A 2 14.04 -9.64 -6.14
C LEU A 2 15.00 -10.08 -5.02
N LYS A 3 16.12 -10.75 -5.37
CA LYS A 3 17.15 -11.14 -4.37
C LYS A 3 17.79 -9.95 -3.66
N THR A 4 18.08 -8.89 -4.43
CA THR A 4 18.66 -7.65 -3.90
C THR A 4 17.68 -6.97 -2.94
N PHE A 5 16.42 -6.83 -3.36
CA PHE A 5 15.35 -6.25 -2.54
C PHE A 5 15.11 -7.05 -1.25
N SER A 6 15.00 -8.38 -1.33
CA SER A 6 14.87 -9.27 -0.16
C SER A 6 16.08 -9.12 0.80
N GLN A 7 17.29 -9.01 0.25
CA GLN A 7 18.50 -8.81 1.06
C GLN A 7 18.51 -7.43 1.75
N GLU A 8 18.13 -6.36 1.06
CA GLU A 8 18.04 -5.01 1.63
C GLU A 8 17.04 -4.96 2.78
N LEU A 9 15.83 -5.52 2.60
CA LEU A 9 14.83 -5.62 3.65
C LEU A 9 15.36 -6.28 4.94
N ARG A 10 16.19 -7.33 4.81
CA ARG A 10 16.82 -8.01 5.96
C ARG A 10 17.99 -7.22 6.54
N THR A 11 18.83 -6.65 5.69
CA THR A 11 20.07 -5.97 6.11
C THR A 11 19.75 -4.72 6.89
N ASP A 12 18.74 -3.97 6.44
CA ASP A 12 18.30 -2.74 7.08
C ASP A 12 17.29 -3.00 8.22
N GLY A 13 16.93 -4.28 8.45
CA GLY A 13 15.99 -4.69 9.50
C GLY A 13 14.60 -4.09 9.30
N LEU A 14 14.19 -3.84 8.05
CA LEU A 14 12.93 -3.20 7.72
C LEU A 14 11.73 -4.12 7.94
N LEU A 15 11.94 -5.42 7.78
CA LEU A 15 10.94 -6.46 7.99
C LEU A 15 11.60 -7.69 8.63
N ALA A 16 10.82 -8.48 9.35
CA ALA A 16 11.20 -9.80 9.84
C ALA A 16 10.24 -10.89 9.31
N PRO A 17 10.68 -12.16 9.28
CA PRO A 17 9.77 -13.26 8.98
C PRO A 17 8.59 -13.32 9.96
N ASP A 18 7.45 -13.84 9.48
CA ASP A 18 6.20 -14.00 10.23
C ASP A 18 5.53 -12.69 10.69
N GLU A 19 5.98 -11.54 10.20
CA GLU A 19 5.36 -10.25 10.53
C GLU A 19 4.06 -9.99 9.77
N VAL A 20 3.19 -9.20 10.40
CA VAL A 20 2.01 -8.60 9.77
C VAL A 20 2.41 -7.24 9.23
N VAL A 21 2.25 -7.04 7.92
CA VAL A 21 2.65 -5.82 7.21
C VAL A 21 1.45 -5.18 6.55
N VAL A 22 1.16 -3.94 6.94
CA VAL A 22 0.17 -3.10 6.26
C VAL A 22 0.87 -2.28 5.18
N VAL A 23 0.50 -2.49 3.93
CA VAL A 23 1.09 -1.82 2.77
C VAL A 23 0.18 -0.68 2.34
N GLY A 24 0.63 0.55 2.50
CA GLY A 24 -0.04 1.74 1.97
C GLY A 24 0.08 1.80 0.45
N VAL A 25 -1.03 1.72 -0.27
CA VAL A 25 -1.07 1.75 -1.74
C VAL A 25 -1.91 2.93 -2.20
N SER A 26 -1.29 3.89 -2.88
CA SER A 26 -1.97 5.12 -3.34
C SER A 26 -2.69 4.96 -4.69
N GLY A 27 -2.45 3.86 -5.40
CA GLY A 27 -2.87 3.68 -6.80
C GLY A 27 -1.80 4.10 -7.81
N GLY A 28 -0.76 4.82 -7.35
CA GLY A 28 0.39 5.16 -8.17
C GLY A 28 1.30 3.98 -8.49
N ALA A 29 2.09 4.12 -9.56
CA ALA A 29 2.98 3.08 -10.07
C ALA A 29 3.96 2.55 -9.00
N ASP A 30 4.57 3.44 -8.21
CA ASP A 30 5.58 3.06 -7.21
C ASP A 30 4.98 2.21 -6.09
N SER A 31 3.85 2.64 -5.54
CA SER A 31 3.18 1.91 -4.45
C SER A 31 2.62 0.55 -4.91
N THR A 32 2.16 0.48 -6.16
CA THR A 32 1.70 -0.76 -6.78
C THR A 32 2.88 -1.71 -7.03
N ALA A 33 4.00 -1.19 -7.53
CA ALA A 33 5.22 -1.97 -7.73
C ALA A 33 5.76 -2.51 -6.41
N LEU A 34 5.73 -1.72 -5.33
CA LEU A 34 6.11 -2.16 -3.99
C LEU A 34 5.24 -3.33 -3.51
N LEU A 35 3.91 -3.25 -3.66
CA LEU A 35 3.00 -4.33 -3.30
C LEU A 35 3.34 -5.63 -4.05
N HIS A 36 3.60 -5.54 -5.36
CA HIS A 36 4.00 -6.70 -6.17
C HIS A 36 5.35 -7.28 -5.73
N LEU A 37 6.35 -6.44 -5.47
CA LEU A 37 7.66 -6.89 -5.01
C LEU A 37 7.58 -7.61 -3.66
N LEU A 38 6.78 -7.10 -2.72
CA LEU A 38 6.55 -7.75 -1.43
C LEU A 38 5.84 -9.09 -1.60
N CYS A 39 4.85 -9.19 -2.48
CA CYS A 39 4.19 -10.46 -2.79
C CYS A 39 5.17 -11.48 -3.37
N ASP A 40 5.99 -11.07 -4.34
CA ASP A 40 6.92 -11.96 -5.03
C ASP A 40 8.05 -12.42 -4.11
N VAL A 41 8.57 -11.54 -3.25
CA VAL A 41 9.53 -11.92 -2.21
C VAL A 41 8.89 -12.88 -1.20
N ASN A 42 7.66 -12.61 -0.76
CA ASN A 42 6.96 -13.48 0.20
C ASN A 42 6.66 -14.89 -0.38
N ARG A 43 6.52 -15.01 -1.71
CA ARG A 43 6.37 -16.31 -2.40
C ARG A 43 7.68 -17.03 -2.64
N SER A 44 8.78 -16.30 -2.84
CA SER A 44 10.06 -16.86 -3.28
C SER A 44 11.05 -17.15 -2.15
N ASP A 45 10.89 -16.50 -1.00
CA ASP A 45 11.71 -16.65 0.20
C ASP A 45 10.83 -17.01 1.42
N ASP A 46 11.44 -17.57 2.46
CA ASP A 46 10.74 -17.97 3.71
C ASP A 46 10.47 -16.76 4.63
N TRP A 47 9.76 -15.76 4.11
CA TRP A 47 9.34 -14.59 4.89
C TRP A 47 8.02 -14.82 5.62
N ARG A 48 7.07 -15.55 5.05
CA ARG A 48 5.76 -15.85 5.68
C ARG A 48 5.03 -14.60 6.20
N LEU A 49 5.17 -13.48 5.48
CA LEU A 49 4.50 -12.23 5.83
C LEU A 49 3.00 -12.38 5.68
N THR A 50 2.26 -11.79 6.61
CA THR A 50 0.83 -11.54 6.47
C THR A 50 0.65 -10.13 5.90
N LEU A 51 0.34 -10.02 4.61
CA LEU A 51 0.19 -8.74 3.93
C LEU A 51 -1.26 -8.26 3.98
N HIS A 52 -1.46 -6.97 4.27
CA HIS A 52 -2.75 -6.29 4.21
C HIS A 52 -2.62 -4.98 3.43
N VAL A 53 -3.48 -4.75 2.46
CA VAL A 53 -3.44 -3.52 1.65
C VAL A 53 -4.28 -2.44 2.34
N ALA A 54 -3.73 -1.23 2.44
CA ALA A 54 -4.45 -0.06 2.92
C ALA A 54 -4.42 1.06 1.86
N HIS A 55 -5.59 1.55 1.47
CA HIS A 55 -5.73 2.72 0.61
C HIS A 55 -6.48 3.82 1.34
N LEU A 56 -5.96 5.04 1.27
CA LEU A 56 -6.64 6.23 1.76
C LEU A 56 -7.03 7.13 0.59
N ASN A 57 -8.32 7.14 0.27
CA ASN A 57 -8.88 8.05 -0.72
C ASN A 57 -9.10 9.42 -0.07
N HIS A 58 -8.22 10.37 -0.39
CA HIS A 58 -8.26 11.75 0.09
C HIS A 58 -9.39 12.60 -0.53
N ARG A 59 -10.15 12.08 -1.50
CA ARG A 59 -11.24 12.78 -2.21
C ARG A 59 -10.88 14.15 -2.80
N LEU A 60 -9.60 14.39 -3.05
CA LEU A 60 -9.12 15.70 -3.52
C LEU A 60 -9.56 16.01 -4.96
N ARG A 61 -9.82 14.96 -5.77
CA ARG A 61 -10.05 15.05 -7.21
C ARG A 61 -11.34 14.35 -7.68
N GLY A 62 -12.27 14.09 -6.76
CA GLY A 62 -13.58 13.50 -7.09
C GLY A 62 -13.44 12.12 -7.77
N GLU A 63 -13.91 12.02 -9.02
CA GLU A 63 -13.96 10.75 -9.78
C GLU A 63 -12.60 10.08 -9.95
N GLU A 64 -11.51 10.85 -10.09
CA GLU A 64 -10.16 10.29 -10.23
C GLU A 64 -9.74 9.53 -8.96
N SER A 65 -10.10 10.06 -7.78
CA SER A 65 -9.79 9.41 -6.50
C SER A 65 -10.63 8.15 -6.24
N GLU A 66 -11.85 8.09 -6.76
CA GLU A 66 -12.67 6.87 -6.74
C GLU A 66 -12.13 5.81 -7.71
N ALA A 67 -11.60 6.22 -8.87
CA ALA A 67 -10.94 5.32 -9.80
C ALA A 67 -9.67 4.71 -9.20
N ASP A 68 -8.86 5.49 -8.48
CA ASP A 68 -7.69 5.00 -7.75
C ASP A 68 -8.08 3.96 -6.69
N ALA A 69 -9.12 4.23 -5.90
CA ALA A 69 -9.63 3.30 -4.89
C ALA A 69 -10.09 1.98 -5.51
N ALA A 70 -10.84 2.04 -6.63
CA ALA A 70 -11.29 0.87 -7.36
C ALA A 70 -10.11 0.07 -7.96
N PHE A 71 -9.10 0.77 -8.49
CA PHE A 71 -7.89 0.16 -9.01
C PHE A 71 -7.11 -0.59 -7.91
N VAL A 72 -6.90 0.02 -6.75
CA VAL A 72 -6.18 -0.61 -5.64
C VAL A 72 -6.93 -1.82 -5.11
N GLN A 73 -8.26 -1.74 -4.98
CA GLN A 73 -9.07 -2.90 -4.58
C GLN A 73 -8.90 -4.06 -5.57
N ALA A 74 -8.99 -3.80 -6.88
CA ALA A 74 -8.81 -4.82 -7.91
C ALA A 74 -7.39 -5.43 -7.90
N ALA A 75 -6.35 -4.62 -7.65
CA ALA A 75 -4.98 -5.08 -7.53
C ALA A 75 -4.80 -6.02 -6.31
N ALA A 76 -5.39 -5.67 -5.17
CA ALA A 76 -5.37 -6.51 -3.97
C ALA A 76 -6.11 -7.83 -4.20
N ASP A 77 -7.28 -7.79 -4.82
CA ASP A 77 -8.09 -8.98 -5.15
C ASP A 77 -7.33 -9.93 -6.08
N ALA A 78 -6.66 -9.39 -7.10
CA ALA A 78 -5.84 -10.17 -8.04
C ALA A 78 -4.65 -10.88 -7.34
N LEU A 79 -4.16 -10.31 -6.24
CA LEU A 79 -3.11 -10.89 -5.40
C LEU A 79 -3.66 -11.75 -4.25
N SER A 80 -4.99 -11.88 -4.13
CA SER A 80 -5.68 -12.56 -3.04
C SER A 80 -5.31 -12.01 -1.66
N LEU A 81 -5.18 -10.69 -1.56
CA LEU A 81 -4.84 -10.00 -0.32
C LEU A 81 -6.06 -9.27 0.27
N PRO A 82 -6.20 -9.25 1.60
CA PRO A 82 -7.18 -8.39 2.24
C PRO A 82 -6.84 -6.91 1.98
N CYS A 83 -7.86 -6.10 1.73
CA CYS A 83 -7.75 -4.68 1.44
C CYS A 83 -8.72 -3.89 2.31
N THR A 84 -8.23 -2.78 2.87
CA THR A 84 -9.06 -1.77 3.52
C THR A 84 -8.92 -0.47 2.75
N VAL A 85 -10.06 0.03 2.27
CA VAL A 85 -10.16 1.31 1.56
C VAL A 85 -10.98 2.24 2.45
N GLU A 86 -10.37 3.34 2.87
CA GLU A 86 -11.04 4.40 3.62
C GLU A 86 -11.07 5.68 2.80
N ALA A 87 -12.14 6.46 2.95
CA ALA A 87 -12.30 7.73 2.25
C ALA A 87 -12.44 8.87 3.25
N VAL A 88 -11.55 9.86 3.16
CA VAL A 88 -11.52 11.01 4.05
C VAL A 88 -11.58 12.28 3.21
N ASP A 89 -12.55 13.14 3.47
CA ASP A 89 -12.60 14.48 2.90
C ASP A 89 -11.58 15.37 3.62
N VAL A 90 -10.33 15.35 3.14
CA VAL A 90 -9.26 16.16 3.72
C VAL A 90 -9.48 17.67 3.55
N ARG A 91 -10.31 18.12 2.60
CA ARG A 91 -10.65 19.56 2.49
C ARG A 91 -11.49 19.99 3.69
N SER A 92 -12.46 19.18 4.09
CA SER A 92 -13.28 19.45 5.28
C SER A 92 -12.49 19.39 6.60
N LEU A 93 -11.33 18.70 6.62
CA LEU A 93 -10.43 18.59 7.77
C LEU A 93 -9.39 19.72 7.82
N ALA A 94 -8.90 20.21 6.67
CA ALA A 94 -7.98 21.35 6.61
C ALA A 94 -8.62 22.65 7.13
N ASP A 95 -9.93 22.84 6.95
CA ASP A 95 -10.68 23.96 7.55
C ASP A 95 -10.71 23.92 9.10
N ARG A 96 -10.32 22.79 9.71
CA ARG A 96 -10.30 22.59 11.17
C ARG A 96 -8.91 22.49 11.78
N SER A 97 -7.86 22.42 10.97
CA SER A 97 -6.48 22.26 11.45
C SER A 97 -5.52 22.94 10.48
N GLU A 98 -4.72 23.89 10.98
CA GLU A 98 -3.69 24.64 10.25
C GLU A 98 -2.57 23.72 9.69
N GLY A 99 -2.87 22.90 8.68
CA GLY A 99 -1.93 22.00 8.02
C GLY A 99 -2.06 22.09 6.50
N SER A 100 -0.92 22.20 5.82
CA SER A 100 -0.82 22.30 4.35
C SER A 100 -1.24 21.00 3.65
N LEU A 101 -1.87 21.11 2.48
CA LEU A 101 -2.34 20.01 1.63
C LEU A 101 -1.39 19.71 0.46
N GLU A 102 -0.09 20.00 0.62
CA GLU A 102 0.96 19.79 -0.39
C GLU A 102 2.18 19.08 0.21
#